data_AF-A0A927SUH2-F1
#
_entry.id   AF-A0A927SUH2-F1
#
_cell.length_a   1.000
_cell.length_b   1.000
_cell.length_c   1.000
_cell.angle_alpha   90.00
_cell.angle_beta   90.00
_cell.angle_gamma   90.00
#
_symmetry.space_group_name_H-M   'P 1'
#
loop_
_entity.id
_entity.type
_entity.pdbx_description
1 polymer ?
#
loop_
_entity_poly.entity_id
_entity_poly.type
_entity_poly.pdbx_seq_one_letter_code
_entity_poly.pdbx_strand_id
1 'polypeptide(L)'
;MPAETGAVSGMRKNREVCCTLETFALLKKYAANGDGFVRMTEEDLNRLRNVLVEMLADFHRLCEDNHLTYLLTGGSALGAQRDGQIIPWDDDIDVLMPRADYEKLAELVEQTYPEKYWVQNLHTCDRFDLNFAKLRKYGTAYVELYEPAPDKAGICIDVYPLDAAPDNRLARVFHGLVDEALYLAASCVRMHQKKDRLLTYIKDERLSGIIRFKCFLGKLLLSRKDPRSWYLRCEKWAGRLRRHNTGYLAVSSGRKHYFGEMYKRERILPPRPIAFAGGMYYAAKDNDYLLRILYGDDYMTPHKEGQKESHALLALSFETKRSSTNE
;
A
#
# COMPACT_ATOMS: atom_id res chain seq x y z
N MET A 1 3.03 57.57 -20.50
CA MET A 1 4.33 57.30 -21.15
C MET A 1 5.38 58.18 -20.49
N PRO A 2 6.62 57.71 -20.29
CA PRO A 2 7.12 56.42 -19.80
C PRO A 2 8.09 56.70 -18.60
N ALA A 3 8.90 55.83 -17.99
CA ALA A 3 9.49 54.51 -18.25
C ALA A 3 9.89 53.91 -16.87
N GLU A 4 9.56 52.66 -16.55
CA GLU A 4 10.39 51.44 -16.68
C GLU A 4 11.73 51.41 -15.92
N THR A 5 11.85 50.41 -15.04
CA THR A 5 12.95 49.42 -14.88
C THR A 5 12.62 48.65 -13.59
N GLY A 6 12.69 47.33 -13.46
CA GLY A 6 13.09 46.23 -14.31
C GLY A 6 12.94 44.96 -13.45
N ALA A 7 12.47 43.89 -14.08
CA ALA A 7 12.08 42.63 -13.46
C ALA A 7 13.25 41.80 -12.92
N VAL A 8 12.98 41.00 -11.87
CA VAL A 8 13.53 39.65 -11.61
C VAL A 8 12.42 38.87 -10.85
N SER A 9 11.47 38.19 -11.50
CA SER A 9 11.56 36.79 -12.00
C SER A 9 12.34 35.88 -11.04
N GLY A 10 11.76 34.91 -10.34
CA GLY A 10 10.98 33.84 -10.93
C GLY A 10 10.81 32.67 -9.94
N MET A 11 9.70 31.97 -10.13
CA MET A 11 9.53 30.52 -9.96
C MET A 11 10.16 29.84 -8.74
N ARG A 12 9.31 29.54 -7.74
CA ARG A 12 9.33 28.22 -7.05
C ARG A 12 7.92 27.65 -6.95
N LYS A 13 7.27 27.46 -8.11
CA LYS A 13 6.26 26.42 -8.31
C LYS A 13 6.91 25.32 -9.16
N ASN A 14 6.50 24.09 -8.90
CA ASN A 14 6.92 22.83 -9.54
C ASN A 14 8.26 22.26 -9.07
N ARG A 15 8.20 21.55 -7.94
CA ARG A 15 8.87 20.23 -7.88
C ARG A 15 7.90 19.17 -8.42
N GLU A 16 7.59 19.26 -9.71
CA GLU A 16 7.16 18.10 -10.50
C GLU A 16 8.42 17.29 -10.82
N VAL A 17 8.89 16.49 -9.88
CA VAL A 17 9.89 15.45 -10.15
C VAL A 17 9.48 14.20 -9.39
N CYS A 18 8.41 13.54 -9.85
CA CYS A 18 8.29 12.07 -9.88
C CYS A 18 6.99 11.59 -10.59
N CYS A 19 6.63 12.14 -11.76
CA CYS A 19 5.44 11.68 -12.51
C CYS A 19 5.56 10.22 -13.03
N THR A 20 6.71 9.57 -12.86
CA THR A 20 6.95 8.20 -13.33
C THR A 20 6.56 7.13 -12.33
N LEU A 21 6.36 7.41 -11.03
CA LEU A 21 6.05 6.36 -10.04
C LEU A 21 4.56 6.31 -9.63
N GLU A 22 3.80 7.39 -9.82
CA GLU A 22 2.39 7.49 -9.40
C GLU A 22 1.36 6.81 -10.33
N THR A 23 1.73 5.72 -11.00
CA THR A 23 0.76 5.04 -11.90
C THR A 23 -0.42 4.43 -11.13
N PHE A 24 -0.23 4.07 -9.85
CA PHE A 24 -1.32 3.61 -8.98
C PHE A 24 -2.33 4.72 -8.63
N ALA A 25 -1.86 5.92 -8.28
CA ALA A 25 -2.75 7.05 -8.00
C ALA A 25 -3.60 7.42 -9.22
N LEU A 26 -3.00 7.33 -10.41
CA LEU A 26 -3.70 7.55 -11.66
C LEU A 26 -4.74 6.44 -11.92
N LEU A 27 -4.39 5.17 -11.71
CA LEU A 27 -5.33 4.05 -11.82
C LEU A 27 -6.55 4.22 -10.89
N LYS A 28 -6.33 4.59 -9.62
CA LYS A 28 -7.43 4.86 -8.67
C LYS A 28 -8.36 5.98 -9.18
N LYS A 29 -7.79 7.06 -9.73
CA LYS A 29 -8.56 8.17 -10.31
C LYS A 29 -9.39 7.74 -11.53
N TYR A 30 -8.86 6.87 -12.39
CA TYR A 30 -9.62 6.36 -13.55
C TYR A 30 -10.69 5.36 -13.14
N ALA A 31 -10.40 4.47 -12.19
CA ALA A 31 -11.36 3.48 -11.72
C ALA A 31 -12.60 4.11 -11.09
N ALA A 32 -12.43 5.19 -10.33
CA ALA A 32 -13.53 5.97 -9.77
C ALA A 32 -14.52 6.49 -10.84
N ASN A 33 -14.08 6.61 -12.10
CA ASN A 33 -14.86 7.20 -13.20
C ASN A 33 -15.08 6.25 -14.40
N GLY A 34 -14.61 5.00 -14.32
CA GLY A 34 -14.61 4.05 -15.43
C GLY A 34 -15.83 3.13 -15.43
N ASP A 35 -16.30 2.73 -16.62
CA ASP A 35 -17.29 1.66 -16.76
C ASP A 35 -16.64 0.29 -16.48
N GLY A 36 -17.40 -0.62 -15.87
CA GLY A 36 -16.94 -1.99 -15.54
C GLY A 36 -16.27 -2.14 -14.17
N PHE A 37 -16.29 -1.10 -13.33
CA PHE A 37 -15.88 -1.17 -11.92
C PHE A 37 -17.10 -1.14 -10.99
N VAL A 38 -16.99 -1.80 -9.85
CA VAL A 38 -17.99 -1.74 -8.78
C VAL A 38 -18.03 -0.33 -8.22
N ARG A 39 -19.23 0.29 -8.25
CA ARG A 39 -19.50 1.54 -7.55
C ARG A 39 -20.14 1.21 -6.21
N MET A 40 -19.36 1.32 -5.14
CA MET A 40 -19.84 1.05 -3.79
C MET A 40 -20.88 2.10 -3.39
N THR A 41 -22.05 1.63 -2.96
CA THR A 41 -23.05 2.47 -2.30
C THR A 41 -22.60 2.80 -0.87
N GLU A 42 -23.28 3.74 -0.21
CA GLU A 42 -23.02 4.01 1.20
C GLU A 42 -23.29 2.78 2.08
N GLU A 43 -24.29 1.96 1.73
CA GLU A 43 -24.56 0.69 2.40
C GLU A 43 -23.40 -0.30 2.22
N ASP A 44 -22.85 -0.42 1.01
CA ASP A 44 -21.69 -1.28 0.75
C ASP A 44 -20.48 -0.82 1.55
N LEU A 45 -20.19 0.49 1.60
CA LEU A 45 -19.10 1.04 2.39
C LEU A 45 -19.30 0.77 3.90
N ASN A 46 -20.52 0.90 4.41
CA ASN A 46 -20.81 0.60 5.81
C ASN A 46 -20.59 -0.90 6.12
N ARG A 47 -21.04 -1.80 5.23
CA ARG A 47 -20.82 -3.25 5.37
C ARG A 47 -19.33 -3.61 5.30
N LEU A 48 -18.60 -2.99 4.37
CA LEU A 48 -17.16 -3.14 4.22
C LEU A 48 -16.41 -2.68 5.47
N ARG A 49 -16.71 -1.49 5.98
CA ARG A 49 -16.13 -0.97 7.22
C ARG A 49 -16.37 -1.91 8.40
N ASN A 50 -17.57 -2.49 8.54
CA ASN A 50 -17.85 -3.46 9.61
C ASN A 50 -16.98 -4.73 9.49
N VAL A 51 -16.81 -5.26 8.28
CA VAL A 51 -15.92 -6.41 8.04
C VAL A 51 -14.46 -6.04 8.34
N LEU A 52 -13.99 -4.89 7.89
CA LEU A 52 -12.63 -4.41 8.14
C LEU A 52 -12.33 -4.22 9.63
N VAL A 53 -13.30 -3.70 10.41
CA VAL A 53 -13.17 -3.57 11.87
C VAL A 53 -13.11 -4.93 12.56
N GLU A 54 -13.93 -5.90 12.14
CA GLU A 54 -13.86 -7.28 12.64
C GLU A 54 -12.48 -7.90 12.34
N MET A 55 -11.99 -7.72 11.12
CA MET A 55 -10.66 -8.19 10.71
C MET A 55 -9.54 -7.53 11.52
N LEU A 56 -9.62 -6.22 11.77
CA LEU A 56 -8.61 -5.50 12.54
C LEU A 56 -8.59 -5.96 14.00
N ALA A 57 -9.76 -6.26 14.58
CA ALA A 57 -9.86 -6.79 15.94
C ALA A 57 -9.20 -8.18 16.06
N ASP A 58 -9.41 -9.06 15.08
CA ASP A 58 -8.77 -10.38 15.06
C ASP A 58 -7.26 -10.28 14.78
N PHE A 59 -6.84 -9.43 13.84
CA PHE A 59 -5.43 -9.16 13.58
C PHE A 59 -4.72 -8.59 14.82
N HIS A 60 -5.35 -7.64 15.52
CA HIS A 60 -4.83 -7.09 16.76
C HIS A 60 -4.62 -8.16 17.83
N ARG A 61 -5.64 -9.03 18.06
CA ARG A 61 -5.52 -10.15 19.00
C ARG A 61 -4.39 -11.11 18.62
N LEU A 62 -4.28 -11.48 17.33
CA LEU A 62 -3.17 -12.29 16.83
C LEU A 62 -1.81 -11.66 17.15
N CYS A 63 -1.67 -10.35 16.94
CA CYS A 63 -0.44 -9.63 17.23
C CYS A 63 -0.12 -9.60 18.73
N GLU A 64 -1.10 -9.34 19.59
CA GLU A 64 -0.90 -9.31 21.04
C GLU A 64 -0.49 -10.70 21.58
N ASP A 65 -1.21 -11.75 21.18
CA ASP A 65 -0.99 -13.13 21.64
C ASP A 65 0.39 -13.68 21.21
N ASN A 66 0.93 -13.17 20.09
CA ASN A 66 2.22 -13.60 19.54
C ASN A 66 3.34 -12.55 19.69
N HIS A 67 3.09 -11.48 20.44
CA HIS A 67 4.03 -10.38 20.67
C HIS A 67 4.59 -9.77 19.37
N LEU A 68 3.75 -9.63 18.34
CA LEU A 68 4.09 -8.99 17.08
C LEU A 68 3.85 -7.48 17.18
N THR A 69 4.80 -6.70 16.69
CA THR A 69 4.62 -5.25 16.60
C THR A 69 3.91 -4.89 15.30
N TYR A 70 2.89 -4.04 15.39
CA TYR A 70 2.31 -3.35 14.24
C TYR A 70 1.93 -1.91 14.61
N LEU A 71 1.62 -1.10 13.60
CA LEU A 71 0.99 0.19 13.77
C LEU A 71 0.11 0.52 12.57
N LEU A 72 -0.97 1.25 12.78
CA LEU A 72 -1.77 1.83 11.69
C LEU A 72 -0.89 2.78 10.86
N THR A 73 -1.14 2.84 9.55
CA THR A 73 -0.52 3.81 8.63
C THR A 73 -1.56 4.38 7.66
N GLY A 74 -1.14 5.24 6.74
CA GLY A 74 -1.99 5.73 5.65
C GLY A 74 -3.30 6.35 6.13
N GLY A 75 -4.39 6.03 5.42
CA GLY A 75 -5.74 6.52 5.73
C GLY A 75 -6.24 6.04 7.09
N SER A 76 -5.82 4.84 7.52
CA SER A 76 -6.16 4.29 8.83
C SER A 76 -5.54 5.06 10.00
N ALA A 77 -4.25 5.40 9.92
CA ALA A 77 -3.60 6.24 10.93
C ALA A 77 -4.17 7.66 10.98
N LEU A 78 -4.56 8.19 9.82
CA LEU A 78 -5.20 9.50 9.71
C LEU A 78 -6.60 9.48 10.32
N GLY A 79 -7.42 8.49 9.98
CA GLY A 79 -8.75 8.29 10.53
C GLY A 79 -8.72 8.13 12.05
N ALA A 80 -7.77 7.36 12.57
CA ALA A 80 -7.55 7.22 14.01
C ALA A 80 -7.19 8.55 14.70
N GLN A 81 -6.31 9.36 14.10
CA GLN A 81 -5.86 10.63 14.66
C GLN A 81 -6.93 11.74 14.58
N ARG A 82 -7.64 11.82 13.45
CA ARG A 82 -8.53 12.94 13.12
C ARG A 82 -9.98 12.69 13.54
N ASP A 83 -10.50 11.51 13.22
CA ASP A 83 -11.94 11.21 13.31
C ASP A 83 -12.26 10.14 14.36
N GLY A 84 -11.25 9.39 14.83
CA GLY A 84 -11.44 8.20 15.69
C GLY A 84 -12.12 7.03 14.98
N GLN A 85 -12.25 7.08 13.65
CA GLN A 85 -12.96 6.10 12.83
C GLN A 85 -12.32 5.99 11.44
N ILE A 86 -12.67 4.95 10.67
CA ILE A 86 -12.28 4.82 9.26
C ILE A 86 -12.82 6.02 8.49
N ILE A 87 -12.01 6.59 7.60
CA ILE A 87 -12.41 7.75 6.78
C ILE A 87 -13.64 7.34 5.93
N PRO A 88 -14.70 8.18 5.81
CA PRO A 88 -15.99 7.74 5.26
C PRO A 88 -15.94 7.12 3.85
N TRP A 89 -14.96 7.52 3.04
CA TRP A 89 -14.75 7.05 1.66
C TRP A 89 -13.61 6.04 1.52
N ASP A 90 -12.87 5.72 2.59
CA ASP A 90 -11.84 4.67 2.56
C ASP A 90 -12.51 3.29 2.44
N ASP A 91 -11.87 2.41 1.69
CA ASP A 91 -12.31 1.04 1.42
C ASP A 91 -11.33 -0.03 1.95
N ASP A 92 -10.30 0.38 2.68
CA ASP A 92 -9.26 -0.48 3.22
C ASP A 92 -8.84 -0.12 4.66
N ILE A 93 -8.00 -0.99 5.23
CA ILE A 93 -7.21 -0.69 6.42
C ILE A 93 -5.75 -1.01 6.10
N ASP A 94 -4.86 -0.08 6.43
CA ASP A 94 -3.42 -0.22 6.24
C ASP A 94 -2.69 -0.32 7.58
N VAL A 95 -1.79 -1.28 7.70
CA VAL A 95 -0.87 -1.41 8.83
C VAL A 95 0.58 -1.55 8.38
N LEU A 96 1.50 -1.09 9.22
CA LEU A 96 2.93 -1.36 9.12
C LEU A 96 3.33 -2.42 10.13
N MET A 97 4.22 -3.32 9.74
CA MET A 97 4.85 -4.30 10.62
C MET A 97 6.37 -4.31 10.40
N PRO A 98 7.20 -4.26 11.46
CA PRO A 98 8.64 -4.51 11.31
C PRO A 98 8.88 -5.81 10.53
N ARG A 99 9.85 -5.81 9.60
CA ARG A 99 10.10 -6.95 8.70
C ARG A 99 10.15 -8.31 9.39
N ALA A 100 10.79 -8.38 10.56
CA ALA A 100 10.92 -9.62 11.32
C ALA A 100 9.58 -10.19 11.83
N ASP A 101 8.59 -9.35 12.10
CA ASP A 101 7.25 -9.77 12.51
C ASP A 101 6.36 -10.01 11.29
N TYR A 102 6.48 -9.17 10.26
CA TYR A 102 5.84 -9.38 8.95
C TYR A 102 6.13 -10.77 8.37
N GLU A 103 7.39 -11.24 8.46
CA GLU A 103 7.81 -12.56 7.94
C GLU A 103 7.15 -13.75 8.66
N LYS A 104 6.62 -13.56 9.88
CA LYS A 104 5.91 -14.60 10.65
C LYS A 104 4.41 -14.64 10.38
N LEU A 105 3.86 -13.56 9.80
CA LEU A 105 2.42 -13.32 9.75
C LEU A 105 1.66 -14.44 9.04
N ALA A 106 2.16 -14.91 7.90
CA ALA A 106 1.47 -15.92 7.10
C ALA A 106 1.27 -17.24 7.86
N GLU A 107 2.33 -17.73 8.49
CA GLU A 107 2.31 -18.96 9.28
C GLU A 107 1.38 -18.83 10.50
N LEU A 108 1.46 -17.72 11.23
CA LEU A 108 0.63 -17.50 12.42
C LEU A 108 -0.86 -17.36 12.09
N VAL A 109 -1.20 -16.70 10.97
CA VAL A 109 -2.58 -16.62 10.48
C VAL A 109 -3.09 -17.99 10.07
N GLU A 110 -2.30 -18.78 9.36
CA GLU A 110 -2.67 -20.15 8.97
C GLU A 110 -2.91 -21.06 10.19
N GLN A 111 -2.12 -20.91 11.25
CA GLN A 111 -2.28 -21.68 12.49
C GLN A 111 -3.49 -21.23 13.31
N THR A 112 -3.73 -19.93 13.42
CA THR A 112 -4.74 -19.36 14.33
C THR A 112 -6.12 -19.25 13.69
N TYR A 113 -6.17 -18.94 12.40
CA TYR A 113 -7.40 -18.62 11.66
C TYR A 113 -7.52 -19.35 10.31
N PRO A 114 -7.24 -20.67 10.20
CA PRO A 114 -7.13 -21.40 8.93
C PRO A 114 -8.39 -21.32 8.06
N GLU A 115 -9.57 -21.23 8.69
CA GLU A 115 -10.85 -21.17 7.97
C GLU A 115 -11.38 -19.75 7.76
N LYS A 116 -10.76 -18.76 8.39
CA LYS A 116 -11.26 -17.38 8.43
C LYS A 116 -10.42 -16.45 7.56
N TYR A 117 -9.11 -16.62 7.60
CA TYR A 117 -8.17 -15.73 6.92
C TYR A 117 -7.06 -16.49 6.19
N TRP A 118 -6.49 -15.84 5.19
CA TRP A 118 -5.20 -16.23 4.64
C TRP A 118 -4.37 -14.99 4.30
N VAL A 119 -3.05 -15.16 4.30
CA VAL A 119 -2.14 -14.09 3.92
C VAL A 119 -1.73 -14.28 2.47
N GLN A 120 -2.05 -13.30 1.64
CA GLN A 120 -1.63 -13.25 0.25
C GLN A 120 -0.36 -12.39 0.14
N ASN A 121 0.76 -13.01 -0.26
CA ASN A 121 2.04 -12.34 -0.49
C ASN A 121 2.87 -13.08 -1.56
N LEU A 122 4.12 -12.67 -1.77
CA LEU A 122 5.03 -13.27 -2.76
C LEU A 122 5.37 -14.75 -2.50
N HIS A 123 5.18 -15.25 -1.27
CA HIS A 123 5.53 -16.61 -0.85
C HIS A 123 4.31 -17.53 -0.80
N THR A 124 3.11 -16.99 -0.65
CA THR A 124 1.85 -17.76 -0.59
C THR A 124 1.03 -17.71 -1.89
N CYS A 125 1.38 -16.82 -2.82
CA CYS A 125 0.70 -16.70 -4.12
C CYS A 125 1.71 -16.43 -5.24
N ASP A 126 1.95 -17.43 -6.11
CA ASP A 126 2.98 -17.36 -7.16
C ASP A 126 2.81 -16.21 -8.17
N ARG A 127 1.57 -15.79 -8.40
CA ARG A 127 1.23 -14.69 -9.33
C ARG A 127 1.21 -13.32 -8.65
N PHE A 128 1.43 -13.27 -7.34
CA PHE A 128 1.43 -12.02 -6.59
C PHE A 128 2.65 -11.17 -6.97
N ASP A 129 2.42 -9.87 -7.16
CA ASP A 129 3.39 -8.96 -7.77
C ASP A 129 3.53 -7.62 -7.03
N LEU A 130 3.17 -7.63 -5.75
CA LEU A 130 3.33 -6.53 -4.80
C LEU A 130 4.30 -6.94 -3.69
N ASN A 131 4.99 -5.96 -3.11
CA ASN A 131 5.99 -6.16 -2.05
C ASN A 131 5.44 -5.83 -0.65
N PHE A 132 4.15 -6.10 -0.44
CA PHE A 132 3.44 -6.04 0.83
C PHE A 132 2.46 -7.23 0.88
N ALA A 133 1.84 -7.52 2.02
CA ALA A 133 0.90 -8.63 2.14
C ALA A 133 -0.54 -8.12 2.23
N LYS A 134 -1.49 -8.94 1.80
CA LYS A 134 -2.92 -8.72 2.06
C LYS A 134 -3.43 -9.81 2.97
N LEU A 135 -3.92 -9.47 4.16
CA LEU A 135 -4.66 -10.38 5.03
C LEU A 135 -6.09 -10.47 4.50
N ARG A 136 -6.46 -11.59 3.90
CA ARG A 136 -7.71 -11.79 3.14
C ARG A 136 -8.73 -12.58 3.96
N LYS A 137 -9.98 -12.14 3.99
CA LYS A 137 -11.10 -12.87 4.63
C LYS A 137 -11.75 -13.88 3.69
N TYR A 138 -11.76 -15.14 4.08
CA TYR A 138 -12.49 -16.19 3.35
C TYR A 138 -14.00 -15.93 3.37
N GLY A 139 -14.69 -16.43 2.34
CA GLY A 139 -16.13 -16.25 2.18
C GLY A 139 -16.54 -14.79 1.95
N THR A 140 -15.66 -13.98 1.37
CA THR A 140 -15.95 -12.64 0.86
C THR A 140 -15.26 -12.48 -0.49
N ALA A 141 -15.64 -11.46 -1.27
CA ALA A 141 -14.94 -11.10 -2.49
C ALA A 141 -14.53 -9.61 -2.46
N TYR A 142 -13.28 -9.33 -2.79
CA TYR A 142 -12.70 -8.00 -3.01
C TYR A 142 -11.67 -8.12 -4.13
N VAL A 143 -12.19 -8.20 -5.35
CA VAL A 143 -11.40 -8.51 -6.55
C VAL A 143 -10.97 -7.22 -7.21
N GLU A 144 -9.72 -6.82 -6.99
CA GLU A 144 -9.13 -5.68 -7.67
C GLU A 144 -8.85 -5.99 -9.15
N LEU A 145 -8.73 -4.94 -9.99
CA LEU A 145 -8.48 -5.04 -11.43
C LEU A 145 -7.32 -5.98 -11.80
N TYR A 146 -6.33 -6.12 -10.93
CA TYR A 146 -5.14 -6.92 -11.17
C TYR A 146 -4.91 -8.05 -10.18
N GLU A 147 -6.00 -8.51 -9.57
CA GLU A 147 -5.99 -9.56 -8.59
C GLU A 147 -5.39 -10.87 -9.15
N PRO A 148 -4.26 -11.37 -8.60
CA PRO A 148 -3.59 -12.57 -9.09
C PRO A 148 -4.32 -13.87 -8.76
N ALA A 149 -5.17 -13.89 -7.73
CA ALA A 149 -5.99 -15.05 -7.34
C ALA A 149 -7.46 -14.64 -7.08
N PRO A 150 -8.24 -14.30 -8.13
CA PRO A 150 -9.59 -13.75 -7.98
C PRO A 150 -10.56 -14.65 -7.20
N ASP A 151 -10.36 -15.97 -7.27
CA ASP A 151 -11.12 -17.00 -6.58
C ASP A 151 -10.91 -17.01 -5.05
N LYS A 152 -9.77 -16.47 -4.58
CA LYS A 152 -9.44 -16.38 -3.14
C LYS A 152 -9.36 -14.95 -2.63
N ALA A 153 -9.64 -13.97 -3.48
CA ALA A 153 -9.53 -12.56 -3.17
C ALA A 153 -10.73 -12.08 -2.37
N GLY A 154 -10.62 -12.16 -1.04
CA GLY A 154 -11.58 -11.58 -0.10
C GLY A 154 -11.23 -10.15 0.30
N ILE A 155 -12.13 -9.53 1.07
CA ILE A 155 -11.91 -8.25 1.76
C ILE A 155 -10.61 -8.35 2.55
N CYS A 156 -9.80 -7.29 2.54
CA CYS A 156 -8.44 -7.34 3.06
C CYS A 156 -8.03 -6.18 3.96
N ILE A 157 -7.06 -6.48 4.83
CA ILE A 157 -6.17 -5.51 5.46
C ILE A 157 -4.84 -5.56 4.70
N ASP A 158 -4.33 -4.40 4.30
CA ASP A 158 -3.03 -4.29 3.64
C ASP A 158 -1.94 -4.15 4.72
N VAL A 159 -0.94 -5.03 4.67
CA VAL A 159 0.14 -5.14 5.64
C VAL A 159 1.46 -4.81 4.97
N TYR A 160 2.00 -3.64 5.26
CA TYR A 160 3.24 -3.14 4.70
C TYR A 160 4.44 -3.49 5.60
N PRO A 161 5.53 -4.01 5.03
CA PRO A 161 6.76 -4.19 5.79
C PRO A 161 7.43 -2.84 6.10
N LEU A 162 7.83 -2.68 7.36
CA LEU A 162 8.65 -1.59 7.85
C LEU A 162 10.09 -2.07 7.97
N ASP A 163 10.91 -1.68 7.00
CA ASP A 163 12.27 -2.18 6.83
C ASP A 163 13.30 -1.27 7.51
N ALA A 164 14.37 -1.86 8.04
CA ALA A 164 15.48 -1.12 8.61
C ALA A 164 16.35 -0.49 7.52
N ALA A 165 16.72 0.79 7.70
CA ALA A 165 17.58 1.53 6.79
C ALA A 165 18.95 1.84 7.44
N PRO A 166 20.05 1.95 6.67
CA PRO A 166 21.38 2.19 7.24
C PRO A 166 21.51 3.50 8.04
N ASP A 167 22.29 3.49 9.13
CA ASP A 167 22.55 4.70 9.93
C ASP A 167 23.53 5.66 9.24
N ASN A 168 24.57 5.11 8.61
CA ASN A 168 25.49 5.92 7.84
C ASN A 168 24.77 6.56 6.65
N ARG A 169 24.87 7.90 6.54
CA ARG A 169 24.15 8.68 5.53
C ARG A 169 24.48 8.25 4.10
N LEU A 170 25.74 8.00 3.78
CA LEU A 170 26.15 7.60 2.43
C LEU A 170 25.62 6.20 2.10
N ALA A 171 25.75 5.27 3.04
CA ALA A 171 25.19 3.92 2.90
C ALA A 171 23.67 3.95 2.74
N ARG A 172 22.96 4.83 3.46
CA ARG A 172 21.51 4.98 3.39
C ARG A 172 21.04 5.54 2.06
N VAL A 173 21.75 6.52 1.51
CA VAL A 173 21.48 7.07 0.18
C VAL A 173 21.74 6.01 -0.89
N PHE A 174 22.88 5.32 -0.84
CA PHE A 174 23.17 4.23 -1.77
C PHE A 174 22.12 3.11 -1.69
N HIS A 175 21.73 2.72 -0.47
CA HIS A 175 20.69 1.73 -0.25
C HIS A 175 19.38 2.15 -0.92
N GLY A 176 18.94 3.39 -0.69
CA GLY A 176 17.71 3.91 -1.28
C GLY A 176 17.76 4.03 -2.80
N LEU A 177 18.90 4.42 -3.38
CA LEU A 177 19.04 4.49 -4.85
C LEU A 177 18.90 3.11 -5.52
N VAL A 178 19.49 2.07 -4.90
CA VAL A 178 19.33 0.70 -5.41
C VAL A 178 17.89 0.20 -5.19
N ASP A 179 17.28 0.54 -4.06
CA ASP A 179 15.89 0.17 -3.76
C ASP A 179 14.93 0.76 -4.79
N GLU A 180 14.97 2.07 -5.02
CA GLU A 180 14.17 2.77 -6.04
C GLU A 180 14.40 2.19 -7.45
N ALA A 181 15.65 1.86 -7.80
CA ALA A 181 15.95 1.24 -9.09
C ALA A 181 15.34 -0.16 -9.24
N LEU A 182 15.37 -0.98 -8.18
CA LEU A 182 14.75 -2.30 -8.16
C LEU A 182 13.23 -2.20 -8.24
N TYR A 183 12.61 -1.32 -7.46
CA TYR A 183 11.16 -1.11 -7.46
C TYR A 183 10.65 -0.52 -8.79
N LEU A 184 11.41 0.38 -9.42
CA LEU A 184 11.13 0.87 -10.77
C LEU A 184 11.20 -0.26 -11.80
N ALA A 185 12.24 -1.10 -11.74
CA ALA A 185 12.37 -2.26 -12.62
C ALA A 185 11.20 -3.25 -12.45
N ALA A 186 10.84 -3.56 -11.20
CA ALA A 186 9.68 -4.38 -10.86
C ALA A 186 8.35 -3.77 -11.35
N SER A 187 8.18 -2.45 -11.22
CA SER A 187 7.03 -1.73 -11.76
C SER A 187 6.96 -1.85 -13.29
N CYS A 188 8.07 -1.69 -14.01
CA CYS A 188 8.11 -1.84 -15.46
C CYS A 188 7.75 -3.26 -15.90
N VAL A 189 8.26 -4.27 -15.20
CA VAL A 189 7.95 -5.69 -15.43
C VAL A 189 6.47 -5.97 -15.21
N ARG A 190 5.92 -5.53 -14.06
CA ARG A 190 4.50 -5.68 -13.72
C ARG A 190 3.60 -5.05 -14.80
N MET A 191 3.93 -3.83 -15.22
CA MET A 191 3.14 -3.12 -16.22
C MET A 191 3.21 -3.79 -17.59
N HIS A 192 4.37 -4.34 -17.96
CA HIS A 192 4.49 -5.12 -19.19
C HIS A 192 3.57 -6.35 -19.17
N GLN A 193 3.54 -7.11 -18.07
CA GLN A 193 2.67 -8.29 -17.93
C GLN A 193 1.18 -7.92 -17.97
N LYS A 194 0.83 -6.73 -17.48
CA LYS A 194 -0.55 -6.25 -17.37
C LYS A 194 -0.93 -5.28 -18.50
N LYS A 195 -0.10 -5.16 -19.56
CA LYS A 195 -0.21 -4.12 -20.59
C LYS A 195 -1.58 -4.04 -21.24
N ASP A 196 -2.09 -5.17 -21.74
CA ASP A 196 -3.34 -5.17 -22.52
C ASP A 196 -4.52 -4.74 -21.64
N ARG A 197 -4.53 -5.20 -20.39
CA ARG A 197 -5.53 -4.82 -19.39
C ARG A 197 -5.38 -3.35 -18.98
N LEU A 198 -4.16 -2.84 -18.77
CA LEU A 198 -3.88 -1.43 -18.47
C LEU A 198 -4.37 -0.47 -19.57
N LEU A 199 -4.06 -0.78 -20.83
CA LEU A 199 -4.42 0.05 -21.97
C LEU A 199 -5.91 -0.04 -22.35
N THR A 200 -6.65 -1.01 -21.81
CA THR A 200 -8.11 -1.08 -21.99
C THR A 200 -8.83 0.05 -21.25
N TYR A 201 -8.38 0.41 -20.05
CA TYR A 201 -9.07 1.38 -19.20
C TYR A 201 -8.46 2.79 -19.27
N ILE A 202 -7.20 2.90 -19.68
CA ILE A 202 -6.49 4.19 -19.72
C ILE A 202 -6.58 4.78 -21.11
N LYS A 203 -7.41 5.83 -21.25
CA LYS A 203 -7.66 6.55 -22.51
C LYS A 203 -6.89 7.87 -22.64
N ASP A 204 -6.14 8.27 -21.61
CA ASP A 204 -5.31 9.47 -21.64
C ASP A 204 -4.00 9.21 -22.41
N GLU A 205 -3.70 10.04 -23.40
CA GLU A 205 -2.56 9.86 -24.30
C GLU A 205 -1.21 10.01 -23.59
N ARG A 206 -1.08 10.96 -22.66
CA ARG A 206 0.17 11.18 -21.91
C ARG A 206 0.47 9.97 -21.04
N LEU A 207 -0.52 9.50 -20.29
CA LEU A 207 -0.40 8.32 -19.43
C LEU A 207 -0.17 7.05 -20.23
N SER A 208 -0.88 6.88 -21.35
CA SER A 208 -0.65 5.79 -22.29
C SER A 208 0.79 5.77 -22.80
N GLY A 209 1.36 6.94 -23.08
CA GLY A 209 2.79 7.08 -23.43
C GLY A 209 3.73 6.58 -22.33
N ILE A 210 3.51 6.99 -21.08
CA ILE A 210 4.30 6.54 -19.91
C ILE A 210 4.18 5.01 -19.73
N ILE A 211 2.97 4.47 -19.85
CA ILE A 211 2.72 3.03 -19.72
C ILE A 211 3.42 2.27 -20.83
N ARG A 212 3.30 2.70 -22.09
CA ARG A 212 3.97 2.06 -23.23
C ARG A 212 5.49 2.06 -23.05
N PHE A 213 6.06 3.17 -22.57
CA PHE A 213 7.49 3.26 -22.27
C PHE A 213 7.92 2.29 -21.16
N LYS A 214 7.19 2.24 -20.04
CA LYS A 214 7.46 1.28 -18.96
C LYS A 214 7.29 -0.16 -19.42
N CYS A 215 6.29 -0.47 -20.24
CA CYS A 215 6.09 -1.79 -20.83
C CYS A 215 7.26 -2.18 -21.75
N PHE A 216 7.78 -1.24 -22.54
CA PHE A 216 8.98 -1.45 -23.34
C PHE A 216 10.20 -1.79 -22.46
N LEU A 217 10.44 -1.01 -21.40
CA LEU A 217 11.50 -1.32 -20.43
C LEU A 217 11.28 -2.69 -19.76
N GLY A 218 10.04 -3.00 -19.37
CA GLY A 218 9.67 -4.29 -18.80
C GLY A 218 9.98 -5.47 -19.74
N LYS A 219 9.68 -5.33 -21.04
CA LYS A 219 10.03 -6.33 -22.07
C LYS A 219 11.53 -6.59 -22.14
N LEU A 220 12.35 -5.53 -22.09
CA LEU A 220 13.81 -5.65 -22.08
C LEU A 220 14.31 -6.36 -20.81
N LEU A 221 13.72 -6.06 -19.66
CA LEU A 221 14.08 -6.68 -18.38
C LEU A 221 13.66 -8.16 -18.28
N LEU A 222 12.53 -8.53 -18.87
CA LEU A 222 12.03 -9.92 -18.90
C LEU A 222 12.77 -10.81 -19.89
N SER A 223 13.41 -10.26 -20.93
CA SER A 223 14.19 -11.03 -21.90
C SER A 223 15.28 -11.91 -21.28
N ARG A 224 15.61 -11.71 -19.99
CA ARG A 224 16.66 -12.43 -19.26
C ARG A 224 16.21 -13.06 -17.95
N LYS A 225 14.97 -12.84 -17.49
CA LYS A 225 14.53 -13.22 -16.13
C LYS A 225 13.03 -13.47 -16.04
N ASP A 226 12.67 -14.39 -15.16
CA ASP A 226 11.30 -14.58 -14.70
C ASP A 226 10.78 -13.32 -13.96
N PRO A 227 9.54 -12.86 -14.22
CA PRO A 227 8.96 -11.69 -13.56
C PRO A 227 9.04 -11.72 -12.04
N ARG A 228 8.74 -12.87 -11.41
CA ARG A 228 8.71 -13.01 -9.95
C ARG A 228 10.09 -12.73 -9.33
N SER A 229 11.16 -13.03 -10.06
CA SER A 229 12.52 -12.76 -9.60
C SER A 229 12.81 -11.28 -9.33
N TRP A 230 12.08 -10.34 -9.96
CA TRP A 230 12.23 -8.92 -9.68
C TRP A 230 11.58 -8.52 -8.35
N TYR A 231 10.39 -9.04 -8.06
CA TYR A 231 9.70 -8.80 -6.79
C TYR A 231 10.47 -9.39 -5.61
N LEU A 232 11.01 -10.61 -5.75
CA LEU A 232 11.85 -11.23 -4.73
C LEU A 232 13.17 -10.48 -4.50
N ARG A 233 13.75 -9.86 -5.54
CA ARG A 233 14.94 -9.00 -5.38
C ARG A 233 14.63 -7.73 -4.59
N CYS A 234 13.47 -7.12 -4.84
CA CYS A 234 13.00 -5.95 -4.08
C CYS A 234 12.86 -6.31 -2.60
N GLU A 235 12.12 -7.39 -2.28
CA GLU A 235 11.94 -7.85 -0.91
C GLU A 235 13.26 -8.18 -0.21
N LYS A 236 14.14 -8.92 -0.90
CA LYS A 236 15.47 -9.28 -0.37
C LYS A 236 16.34 -8.04 -0.11
N TRP A 237 16.28 -7.02 -0.97
CA TRP A 237 17.06 -5.80 -0.80
C TRP A 237 16.55 -4.95 0.35
N ALA A 238 15.24 -4.67 0.38
CA ALA A 238 14.60 -3.88 1.43
C ALA A 238 14.77 -4.57 2.80
N GLY A 239 14.50 -5.88 2.87
CA GLY A 239 14.60 -6.68 4.10
C GLY A 239 16.04 -7.08 4.50
N ARG A 240 17.09 -6.61 3.81
CA ARG A 240 18.47 -7.07 4.07
C ARG A 240 18.99 -6.73 5.46
N LEU A 241 18.42 -5.70 6.09
CA LEU A 241 18.77 -5.25 7.44
C LEU A 241 17.74 -5.69 8.50
N ARG A 242 16.85 -6.65 8.20
CA ARG A 242 15.73 -7.05 9.09
C ARG A 242 16.08 -7.42 10.54
N ARG A 243 17.32 -7.84 10.80
CA ARG A 243 17.83 -8.17 12.15
C ARG A 243 18.60 -7.03 12.83
N HIS A 244 18.70 -5.86 12.18
CA HIS A 244 19.48 -4.73 12.68
C HIS A 244 18.56 -3.70 13.34
N ASN A 245 18.97 -3.20 14.49
CA ASN A 245 18.30 -2.12 15.19
C ASN A 245 18.91 -0.76 14.78
N THR A 246 18.69 -0.36 13.53
CA THR A 246 19.18 0.94 13.01
C THR A 246 18.27 2.09 13.44
N GLY A 247 18.77 3.31 13.49
CA GLY A 247 18.02 4.52 13.83
C GLY A 247 17.00 4.96 12.78
N TYR A 248 17.00 4.34 11.59
CA TYR A 248 16.09 4.67 10.49
C TYR A 248 15.29 3.47 10.01
N LEU A 249 14.04 3.73 9.65
CA LEU A 249 13.11 2.77 9.05
C LEU A 249 12.60 3.33 7.71
N ALA A 250 12.19 2.47 6.79
CA ALA A 250 11.61 2.87 5.52
C ALA A 250 10.49 1.92 5.06
N VAL A 251 9.57 2.44 4.25
CA VAL A 251 8.47 1.67 3.64
C VAL A 251 8.61 1.73 2.12
N SER A 252 9.41 0.82 1.57
CA SER A 252 9.72 0.81 0.13
C SER A 252 8.51 0.53 -0.77
N SER A 253 7.58 -0.30 -0.29
CA SER A 253 6.33 -0.62 -1.00
C SER A 253 5.21 0.40 -0.80
N GLY A 254 5.43 1.42 0.04
CA GLY A 254 4.47 2.48 0.30
C GLY A 254 4.30 3.45 -0.88
N ARG A 255 3.29 4.31 -0.77
CA ARG A 255 2.92 5.31 -1.79
C ARG A 255 4.04 6.30 -2.14
N LYS A 256 4.93 6.67 -1.21
CA LYS A 256 6.07 7.56 -1.45
C LYS A 256 7.42 6.85 -1.49
N HIS A 257 7.42 5.51 -1.49
CA HIS A 257 8.62 4.68 -1.58
C HIS A 257 9.69 5.00 -0.52
N TYR A 258 10.90 4.50 -0.71
CA TYR A 258 11.96 4.52 0.29
C TYR A 258 12.30 5.91 0.80
N PHE A 259 12.54 6.87 -0.10
CA PHE A 259 12.95 8.22 0.31
C PHE A 259 11.81 9.07 0.85
N GLY A 260 10.58 8.79 0.44
CA GLY A 260 9.41 9.55 0.85
C GLY A 260 8.72 9.00 2.11
N GLU A 261 8.96 7.74 2.47
CA GLU A 261 8.43 7.09 3.68
C GLU A 261 9.58 6.58 4.56
N MET A 262 10.55 7.46 4.83
CA MET A 262 11.66 7.20 5.73
C MET A 262 11.41 7.86 7.08
N TYR A 263 11.58 7.09 8.15
CA TYR A 263 11.25 7.50 9.52
C TYR A 263 12.43 7.31 10.46
N LYS A 264 12.53 8.18 11.47
CA LYS A 264 13.36 7.91 12.64
C LYS A 264 12.70 6.83 13.49
N ARG A 265 13.44 5.76 13.80
CA ARG A 265 12.93 4.62 14.59
C ARG A 265 12.33 5.08 15.92
N GLU A 266 13.04 5.92 16.66
CA GLU A 266 12.65 6.42 17.99
C GLU A 266 11.32 7.22 18.02
N ARG A 267 10.89 7.70 16.85
CA ARG A 267 9.67 8.48 16.65
C ARG A 267 8.48 7.59 16.24
N ILE A 268 8.74 6.40 15.72
CA ILE A 268 7.69 5.47 15.27
C ILE A 268 7.50 4.34 16.27
N LEU A 269 8.60 3.81 16.83
CA LEU A 269 8.64 2.67 17.73
C LEU A 269 9.14 3.05 19.14
N PRO A 270 8.70 2.33 20.20
CA PRO A 270 7.58 1.37 20.18
C PRO A 270 6.25 2.07 19.91
N PRO A 271 5.26 1.40 19.29
CA PRO A 271 3.97 2.01 19.01
C PRO A 271 3.23 2.38 20.29
N ARG A 272 2.21 3.24 20.17
CA ARG A 272 1.34 3.64 21.27
C ARG A 272 -0.12 3.24 21.01
N PRO A 273 -0.92 2.97 22.05
CA PRO A 273 -2.35 2.79 21.90
C PRO A 273 -3.04 4.05 21.32
N ILE A 274 -4.08 3.84 20.51
CA ILE A 274 -4.97 4.86 19.98
C ILE A 274 -6.39 4.30 19.86
N ALA A 275 -7.40 5.14 20.15
CA ALA A 275 -8.80 4.80 19.90
C ALA A 275 -9.09 4.90 18.40
N PHE A 276 -9.65 3.85 17.82
CA PHE A 276 -10.01 3.83 16.40
C PHE A 276 -11.12 2.82 16.17
N ALA A 277 -12.18 3.23 15.45
CA ALA A 277 -13.30 2.38 15.04
C ALA A 277 -13.92 1.56 16.19
N GLY A 278 -14.08 2.19 17.36
CA GLY A 278 -14.68 1.56 18.55
C GLY A 278 -13.76 0.61 19.33
N GLY A 279 -12.51 0.43 18.90
CA GLY A 279 -11.49 -0.37 19.58
C GLY A 279 -10.27 0.45 20.01
N MET A 280 -9.32 -0.22 20.66
CA MET A 280 -7.98 0.31 20.96
C MET A 280 -6.96 -0.47 20.14
N TYR A 281 -6.17 0.25 19.34
CA TYR A 281 -5.19 -0.33 18.43
C TYR A 281 -3.87 0.43 18.53
N TYR A 282 -2.86 0.01 17.77
CA TYR A 282 -1.54 0.66 17.79
C TYR A 282 -1.36 1.68 16.67
N ALA A 283 -0.87 2.87 17.00
CA ALA A 283 -0.35 3.86 16.06
C ALA A 283 1.15 4.11 16.33
N ALA A 284 1.81 4.82 15.42
CA ALA A 284 3.18 5.29 15.65
C ALA A 284 3.28 6.08 16.97
N LYS A 285 4.39 5.91 17.68
CA LYS A 285 4.69 6.66 18.92
C LYS A 285 4.41 8.14 18.77
N ASP A 286 4.91 8.74 17.69
CA ASP A 286 4.59 10.06 17.20
C ASP A 286 3.82 9.94 15.88
N ASN A 287 2.49 9.82 15.98
CA ASN A 287 1.61 9.66 14.83
C ASN A 287 1.55 10.92 13.96
N ASP A 288 1.67 12.11 14.56
CA ASP A 288 1.79 13.38 13.83
C ASP A 288 3.01 13.39 12.91
N TYR A 289 4.15 12.90 13.39
CA TYR A 289 5.37 12.79 12.60
C TYR A 289 5.20 11.87 11.38
N LEU A 290 4.55 10.71 11.56
CA LEU A 290 4.24 9.79 10.47
C LEU A 290 3.32 10.46 9.44
N LEU A 291 2.23 11.09 9.90
CA LEU A 291 1.22 11.70 9.03
C LEU A 291 1.74 12.93 8.27
N ARG A 292 2.58 13.76 8.89
CA ARG A 292 3.24 14.89 8.19
C ARG A 292 4.17 14.44 7.08
N ILE A 293 4.86 13.31 7.25
CA ILE A 293 5.68 12.72 6.18
C ILE A 293 4.80 12.25 5.02
N LEU A 294 3.67 11.59 5.31
CA LEU A 294 2.77 11.05 4.30
C LEU A 294 1.94 12.12 3.58
N TYR A 295 1.44 13.12 4.29
CA TYR A 295 0.41 14.02 3.78
C TYR A 295 0.81 15.51 3.79
N GLY A 296 1.86 15.89 4.53
CA GLY A 296 2.27 17.29 4.69
C GLY A 296 1.74 17.92 5.97
N ASP A 297 2.00 19.22 6.16
CA ASP A 297 1.68 19.92 7.40
C ASP A 297 0.19 20.18 7.60
N ASP A 298 -0.58 20.17 6.52
CA ASP A 298 -2.02 20.43 6.46
C ASP A 298 -2.86 19.14 6.49
N TYR A 299 -2.27 18.00 6.85
CA TYR A 299 -2.89 16.67 6.78
C TYR A 299 -4.22 16.52 7.53
N MET A 300 -4.46 17.34 8.55
CA MET A 300 -5.71 17.36 9.32
C MET A 300 -6.86 18.01 8.56
N THR A 301 -6.57 18.73 7.48
CA THR A 301 -7.57 19.36 6.63
C THR A 301 -8.21 18.30 5.73
N PRO A 302 -9.54 18.08 5.78
CA PRO A 302 -10.20 17.12 4.92
C PRO A 302 -9.95 17.41 3.43
N HIS A 303 -9.69 16.34 2.67
CA HIS A 303 -9.53 16.41 1.23
C HIS A 303 -10.78 16.94 0.52
N LYS A 304 -10.58 17.69 -0.58
CA LYS A 304 -11.70 18.14 -1.43
C LYS A 304 -12.34 16.96 -2.15
N GLU A 305 -13.60 17.09 -2.54
CA GLU A 305 -14.43 16.01 -3.11
C GLU A 305 -13.82 15.25 -4.31
N GLY A 306 -12.89 15.85 -5.06
CA GLY A 306 -12.16 15.23 -6.17
C GLY A 306 -10.84 14.52 -5.80
N GLN A 307 -10.54 14.34 -4.52
CA GLN A 307 -9.37 13.65 -3.98
C GLN A 307 -9.73 12.35 -3.24
N LYS A 308 -10.99 11.91 -3.34
CA LYS A 308 -11.45 10.62 -2.81
C LYS A 308 -10.85 9.50 -3.67
N GLU A 309 -9.92 8.76 -3.10
CA GLU A 309 -9.35 7.57 -3.73
C GLU A 309 -10.20 6.35 -3.37
N SER A 310 -10.43 5.45 -4.32
CA SER A 310 -11.00 4.13 -4.09
C SER A 310 -10.28 3.12 -4.98
N HIS A 311 -10.28 1.85 -4.56
CA HIS A 311 -9.67 0.78 -5.33
C HIS A 311 -10.51 0.44 -6.56
N ALA A 312 -9.81 -0.02 -7.60
CA ALA A 312 -10.43 -0.42 -8.85
C ALA A 312 -11.02 -1.83 -8.73
N LEU A 313 -12.23 -1.94 -8.20
CA LEU A 313 -12.88 -3.23 -7.91
C LEU A 313 -13.68 -3.76 -9.11
N LEU A 314 -13.48 -5.04 -9.42
CA LEU A 314 -14.26 -5.80 -10.40
C LEU A 314 -15.40 -6.60 -9.75
N ALA A 315 -15.22 -7.01 -8.49
CA ALA A 315 -16.25 -7.69 -7.72
C ALA A 315 -16.11 -7.40 -6.21
N LEU A 316 -17.25 -7.23 -5.55
CA LEU A 316 -17.39 -7.08 -4.11
C LEU A 316 -18.50 -8.01 -3.62
N SER A 317 -18.24 -8.81 -2.60
CA SER A 317 -19.23 -9.68 -1.96
C SER A 317 -18.95 -9.84 -0.47
N PHE A 318 -20.02 -9.83 0.32
CA PHE A 318 -19.98 -10.02 1.76
C PHE A 318 -20.54 -11.40 2.19
N GLU A 319 -21.00 -12.22 1.25
CA GLU A 319 -21.68 -13.50 1.54
C GLU A 319 -20.71 -14.64 1.83
N THR A 320 -20.83 -15.19 3.03
CA THR A 320 -20.23 -16.46 3.47
C THR A 320 -21.06 -17.64 2.96
N LYS A 321 -21.12 -17.85 1.64
CA LYS A 321 -21.61 -19.14 1.13
C LYS A 321 -20.48 -20.17 1.27
N ARG A 322 -20.42 -20.84 2.44
CA ARG A 322 -19.89 -22.21 2.45
C ARG A 322 -20.80 -22.99 1.52
N SER A 323 -20.27 -23.47 0.40
CA SER A 323 -20.85 -24.65 -0.20
C SER A 323 -20.85 -25.71 0.88
N SER A 324 -22.03 -26.11 1.31
CA SER A 324 -22.25 -27.43 1.85
C SER A 324 -21.73 -28.42 0.81
N THR A 325 -20.47 -28.81 0.89
CA THR A 325 -20.05 -30.10 0.37
C THR A 325 -20.58 -31.12 1.36
N ASN A 326 -21.81 -31.57 1.07
CA ASN A 326 -22.17 -32.96 1.28
C ASN A 326 -21.14 -33.80 0.53
N GLU A 327 -20.30 -34.52 1.27
CA GLU A 327 -20.20 -36.00 1.28
C GLU A 327 -19.08 -36.46 2.20
#